data_AF-A0A1S6KZS0-F1
#
_entry.id   AF-A0A1S6KZS0-F1
#
_cell.length_a   1.000
_cell.length_b   1.000
_cell.length_c   1.000
_cell.angle_alpha   90.00
_cell.angle_beta   90.00
_cell.angle_gamma   90.00
#
_symmetry.space_group_name_H-M   'P 1'
#
loop_
_entity.id
_entity.type
_entity.pdbx_description
1 polymer ?
#
loop_
_entity_poly.entity_id
_entity_poly.type
_entity_poly.pdbx_seq_one_letter_code
_entity_poly.pdbx_strand_id
1 'polypeptide(L)'
;VDLSKAKRELVKKFGGPVTECDIASYVMYPKVFEDYKKFVQQYGDLSVLPTRYFLSRPEIGEEFYVELEKGKVLILKLLAVGPLSENTGQREVFFEMNGEMRQVTVVDKMAAVENVSRPKADPGDSSQVGAPMSGVLVEMRVHEGSDVKRGDPLAVLSAMKMEMVISAPHSGKVASLQVKEGDSVDGSDLVCRITKA
;
A
#
# COMPACT_ATOMS: atom_id res chain seq x y z
N VAL A 1 13.46 -31.92 9.43
CA VAL A 1 12.61 -30.70 9.40
C VAL A 1 11.58 -30.82 10.52
N ASP A 2 11.45 -29.82 11.39
CA ASP A 2 10.43 -29.84 12.45
C ASP A 2 9.12 -29.23 11.94
N LEU A 3 8.16 -30.10 11.60
CA LEU A 3 6.85 -29.71 11.06
C LEU A 3 5.98 -29.01 12.11
N SER A 4 6.15 -29.35 13.38
CA SER A 4 5.40 -28.73 14.48
C SER A 4 5.87 -27.30 14.76
N LYS A 5 7.15 -27.02 14.55
CA LYS A 5 7.69 -25.66 14.56
C LYS A 5 7.17 -24.84 13.38
N ALA A 6 7.25 -25.38 12.16
CA ALA A 6 6.74 -24.72 10.95
C ALA A 6 5.25 -24.36 11.06
N LYS A 7 4.42 -25.27 11.58
CA LYS A 7 3.00 -25.01 11.84
C LYS A 7 2.78 -23.82 12.77
N ARG A 8 3.52 -23.76 13.89
CA ARG A 8 3.43 -22.66 14.87
C ARG A 8 3.81 -21.31 14.25
N GLU A 9 4.86 -21.29 13.43
CA GLU A 9 5.28 -20.08 12.72
C GLU A 9 4.25 -19.60 11.71
N LEU A 10 3.66 -20.51 10.92
CA LEU A 10 2.62 -20.18 9.95
C LEU A 10 1.36 -19.62 10.60
N VAL A 11 0.89 -20.25 11.68
CA VAL A 11 -0.28 -19.77 12.44
C VAL A 11 -0.01 -18.38 13.02
N LYS A 12 1.21 -18.13 13.53
CA LYS A 12 1.60 -16.82 14.06
C LYS A 12 1.65 -15.73 12.98
N LYS A 13 2.12 -16.06 11.78
CA LYS A 13 2.29 -15.08 10.68
C LYS A 13 1.00 -14.76 9.93
N PHE A 14 0.20 -15.77 9.60
CA PHE A 14 -0.92 -15.61 8.66
C PHE A 14 -2.30 -15.84 9.29
N GLY A 15 -2.35 -16.37 10.52
CA GLY A 15 -3.61 -16.71 11.19
C GLY A 15 -4.38 -17.85 10.51
N GLY A 16 -5.48 -18.28 11.14
CA GLY A 16 -6.41 -19.26 10.58
C GLY A 16 -5.96 -20.73 10.63
N PRO A 17 -6.80 -21.65 10.10
CA PRO A 17 -6.47 -23.06 10.02
C PRO A 17 -5.35 -23.29 8.98
N VAL A 18 -4.24 -23.86 9.42
CA VAL A 18 -3.11 -24.25 8.54
C VAL A 18 -3.23 -25.73 8.23
N THR A 19 -3.33 -26.06 6.95
CA THR A 19 -3.43 -27.45 6.48
C THR A 19 -2.05 -28.12 6.46
N GLU A 20 -2.01 -29.46 6.39
CA GLU A 20 -0.75 -30.17 6.22
C GLU A 20 -0.07 -29.83 4.89
N CYS A 21 -0.86 -29.56 3.85
CA CYS A 21 -0.37 -29.10 2.55
C CYS A 21 0.34 -27.75 2.67
N ASP A 22 -0.24 -26.79 3.41
CA ASP A 22 0.40 -25.49 3.67
C ASP A 22 1.76 -25.64 4.36
N ILE A 23 1.87 -26.55 5.33
CA ILE A 23 3.12 -26.82 6.05
C ILE A 23 4.16 -27.40 5.10
N ALA A 24 3.77 -28.38 4.28
CA ALA A 24 4.66 -28.99 3.29
C ALA A 24 5.12 -27.96 2.25
N SER A 25 4.22 -27.15 1.69
CA SER A 25 4.54 -26.08 0.74
C SER A 25 5.47 -25.04 1.34
N TYR A 26 5.26 -24.64 2.59
CA TYR A 26 6.16 -23.72 3.29
C TYR A 26 7.55 -24.30 3.51
N VAL A 27 7.65 -25.58 3.89
CA VAL A 27 8.93 -26.25 4.09
C VAL A 27 9.71 -26.37 2.77
N MET A 28 9.02 -26.68 1.67
CA MET A 28 9.63 -26.85 0.35
C MET A 28 10.03 -25.51 -0.28
N TYR A 29 9.16 -24.50 -0.18
CA TYR A 29 9.35 -23.18 -0.81
C TYR A 29 8.95 -22.02 0.13
N PRO A 30 9.74 -21.71 1.18
CA PRO A 30 9.33 -20.75 2.21
C PRO A 30 8.97 -19.37 1.66
N LYS A 31 9.84 -18.78 0.83
CA LYS A 31 9.63 -17.44 0.28
C LYS A 31 8.45 -17.38 -0.69
N VAL A 32 8.35 -18.36 -1.60
CA VAL A 32 7.25 -18.44 -2.58
C VAL A 32 5.91 -18.60 -1.87
N PHE A 33 5.87 -19.42 -0.82
CA PHE A 33 4.66 -19.60 -0.02
C PHE A 33 4.26 -18.32 0.73
N GLU A 34 5.22 -17.59 1.31
CA GLU A 34 4.94 -16.30 1.97
C GLU A 34 4.41 -15.26 0.98
N ASP A 35 5.01 -15.16 -0.21
CA ASP A 35 4.57 -14.26 -1.27
C ASP A 35 3.17 -14.65 -1.77
N TYR A 36 2.90 -15.95 -1.95
CA TYR A 36 1.58 -16.48 -2.27
C TYR A 36 0.53 -16.15 -1.20
N LYS A 37 0.82 -16.35 0.08
CA LYS A 37 -0.14 -16.02 1.17
C LYS A 37 -0.44 -14.53 1.23
N LYS A 38 0.56 -13.65 1.06
CA LYS A 38 0.33 -12.20 0.97
C LYS A 38 -0.56 -11.86 -0.23
N PHE A 39 -0.32 -12.49 -1.37
CA PHE A 39 -1.12 -12.31 -2.58
C PHE A 39 -2.58 -12.74 -2.37
N VAL A 40 -2.82 -13.91 -1.76
CA VAL A 40 -4.17 -14.40 -1.44
C VAL A 40 -4.86 -13.53 -0.38
N GLN A 41 -4.14 -13.00 0.61
CA GLN A 41 -4.73 -12.06 1.58
C GLN A 41 -5.17 -10.75 0.91
N GLN A 42 -4.46 -10.30 -0.11
CA GLN A 42 -4.76 -9.05 -0.81
C GLN A 42 -5.87 -9.21 -1.86
N TYR A 43 -5.85 -10.29 -2.65
CA TYR A 43 -6.72 -10.47 -3.82
C TYR A 43 -7.77 -11.58 -3.68
N GLY A 44 -7.67 -12.41 -2.65
CA GLY A 44 -8.50 -13.61 -2.50
C GLY A 44 -8.07 -14.75 -3.42
N ASP A 45 -8.97 -15.71 -3.61
CA ASP A 45 -8.75 -16.83 -4.52
C ASP A 45 -9.07 -16.43 -5.96
N LEU A 46 -8.02 -16.29 -6.78
CA LEU A 46 -8.15 -15.97 -8.20
C LEU A 46 -8.25 -17.21 -9.10
N SER A 47 -8.17 -18.43 -8.56
CA SER A 47 -8.24 -19.66 -9.36
C SER A 47 -9.61 -19.87 -10.03
N VAL A 48 -10.66 -19.24 -9.49
CA VAL A 48 -12.02 -19.25 -10.02
C VAL A 48 -12.22 -18.29 -11.21
N LEU A 49 -11.25 -17.41 -11.48
CA LEU A 49 -11.35 -16.49 -12.61
C LEU A 49 -11.10 -17.23 -13.93
N PRO A 50 -11.91 -16.97 -14.97
CA PRO A 50 -11.61 -17.47 -16.30
C PRO A 50 -10.23 -16.98 -16.78
N THR A 51 -9.46 -17.87 -17.41
CA THR A 51 -8.06 -17.62 -17.81
C THR A 51 -7.88 -16.33 -18.59
N ARG A 52 -8.84 -15.96 -19.45
CA ARG A 52 -8.82 -14.70 -20.20
C ARG A 52 -8.77 -13.49 -19.27
N TYR A 53 -9.65 -13.42 -18.28
CA TYR A 53 -9.73 -12.28 -17.36
C TYR A 53 -8.62 -12.30 -16.30
N PHE A 54 -8.04 -13.47 -16.04
CA PHE A 54 -6.83 -13.59 -15.22
C PHE A 54 -5.61 -12.98 -15.92
N LEU A 55 -5.47 -13.19 -17.23
CA LEU A 55 -4.30 -12.72 -18.01
C LEU A 55 -4.48 -11.32 -18.61
N SER A 56 -5.71 -10.91 -18.87
CA SER A 56 -6.03 -9.66 -19.55
C SER A 56 -7.26 -8.99 -18.96
N ARG A 57 -7.26 -7.66 -18.92
CA ARG A 57 -8.45 -6.90 -18.52
C ARG A 57 -9.63 -7.16 -19.50
N PRO A 58 -10.88 -7.13 -19.01
CA PRO A 58 -12.06 -7.10 -19.90
C PRO A 58 -12.10 -5.80 -20.71
N GLU A 59 -12.85 -5.81 -21.82
CA GLU A 59 -13.15 -4.61 -22.59
C GLU A 59 -14.19 -3.74 -21.88
N ILE A 60 -14.23 -2.45 -22.20
CA ILE A 60 -15.23 -1.54 -21.64
C ILE A 60 -16.61 -1.94 -22.19
N GLY A 61 -17.58 -2.12 -21.30
CA GLY A 61 -18.91 -2.61 -21.58
C GLY A 61 -19.04 -4.13 -21.60
N GLU A 62 -17.93 -4.86 -21.44
CA GLU A 62 -17.93 -6.32 -21.47
C GLU A 62 -18.40 -6.90 -20.13
N GLU A 63 -19.38 -7.82 -20.21
CA GLU A 63 -19.90 -8.59 -19.08
C GLU A 63 -19.32 -10.00 -19.07
N PHE A 64 -18.95 -10.48 -17.88
CA PHE A 64 -18.45 -11.82 -17.67
C PHE A 64 -18.88 -12.40 -16.32
N TYR A 65 -18.82 -13.73 -16.24
CA TYR A 65 -19.30 -14.51 -15.11
C TYR A 65 -18.13 -15.15 -14.38
N VAL A 66 -18.14 -15.06 -13.05
CA VAL A 66 -17.17 -15.73 -12.16
C VAL A 66 -17.95 -16.63 -11.21
N GLU A 67 -17.80 -17.94 -11.37
CA GLU A 67 -18.41 -18.92 -10.46
C GLU A 67 -17.50 -19.11 -9.23
N LEU A 68 -17.90 -18.56 -8.09
CA LEU A 68 -17.13 -18.67 -6.84
C LEU A 68 -17.25 -20.07 -6.24
N GLU A 69 -18.47 -20.58 -6.22
CA GLU A 69 -18.86 -21.89 -5.72
C GLU A 69 -20.08 -22.35 -6.52
N LYS A 70 -20.41 -23.64 -6.44
CA LYS A 70 -21.58 -24.19 -7.12
C LYS A 70 -22.85 -23.41 -6.75
N GLY A 71 -23.43 -22.73 -7.73
CA GLY A 71 -24.64 -21.92 -7.58
C GLY A 71 -24.42 -20.49 -7.07
N LYS A 72 -23.16 -20.05 -6.86
CA LYS A 72 -22.80 -18.67 -6.55
C LYS A 72 -21.98 -18.08 -7.70
N VAL A 73 -22.66 -17.32 -8.55
CA VAL A 73 -22.05 -16.65 -9.70
C VAL A 73 -22.03 -15.14 -9.47
N LEU A 74 -20.87 -14.53 -9.63
CA LEU A 74 -20.72 -13.08 -9.74
C LEU A 74 -20.81 -12.68 -11.21
N ILE A 75 -21.68 -11.72 -11.49
CA ILE A 75 -21.78 -11.06 -12.79
C ILE A 75 -21.00 -9.77 -12.68
N LEU A 76 -19.94 -9.64 -13.48
CA LEU A 76 -19.06 -8.47 -13.48
C LEU A 76 -19.08 -7.83 -14.86
N LYS A 77 -19.21 -6.50 -14.89
CA LYS A 77 -19.13 -5.73 -16.14
C LYS A 77 -18.23 -4.52 -15.94
N LEU A 78 -17.23 -4.36 -16.80
CA LEU A 78 -16.39 -3.17 -16.77
C LEU A 78 -17.16 -2.00 -17.39
N LEU A 79 -17.40 -0.92 -16.66
CA LEU A 79 -18.15 0.24 -17.16
C LEU A 79 -17.24 1.33 -17.72
N ALA A 80 -16.18 1.66 -16.98
CA ALA A 80 -15.23 2.68 -17.40
C ALA A 80 -13.92 2.56 -16.62
N VAL A 81 -12.85 3.06 -17.22
CA VAL A 81 -11.57 3.33 -16.55
C VAL A 81 -11.35 4.83 -16.60
N GLY A 82 -11.30 5.45 -15.43
CA GLY A 82 -11.05 6.86 -15.24
C GLY A 82 -9.65 7.29 -15.69
N PRO A 83 -9.42 8.60 -15.82
CA PRO A 83 -8.10 9.15 -16.12
C PRO A 83 -7.12 8.79 -15.00
N LEU A 84 -5.83 8.83 -15.35
CA LEU A 84 -4.76 8.70 -14.37
C LEU A 84 -4.76 9.94 -13.46
N SER A 85 -4.77 9.71 -12.15
CA SER A 85 -4.50 10.75 -11.18
C SER A 85 -2.99 11.02 -11.16
N GLU A 86 -2.57 12.19 -11.63
CA GLU A 86 -1.15 12.58 -11.70
C GLU A 86 -0.47 12.60 -10.32
N ASN A 87 -1.24 12.86 -9.26
CA ASN A 87 -0.70 12.95 -7.90
C ASN A 87 -0.48 11.59 -7.24
N THR A 88 -1.30 10.58 -7.55
CA THR A 88 -1.26 9.27 -6.88
C THR A 88 -0.79 8.14 -7.79
N GLY A 89 -0.73 8.36 -9.11
CA GLY A 89 -0.48 7.32 -10.11
C GLY A 89 -1.58 6.26 -10.17
N GLN A 90 -2.78 6.58 -9.68
CA GLN A 90 -3.91 5.66 -9.61
C GLN A 90 -5.00 6.02 -10.63
N ARG A 91 -5.78 5.02 -11.03
CA ARG A 91 -6.98 5.15 -11.84
C ARG A 91 -8.18 4.66 -11.06
N GLU A 92 -9.30 5.35 -11.22
CA GLU A 92 -10.58 4.84 -10.76
C GLU A 92 -11.16 3.89 -11.81
N VAL A 93 -11.55 2.69 -11.38
CA VAL A 93 -12.18 1.69 -12.24
C VAL A 93 -13.61 1.51 -11.77
N PHE A 94 -14.55 1.72 -12.68
CA PHE A 94 -15.97 1.57 -12.46
C PHE A 94 -16.41 0.23 -13.04
N PHE A 95 -17.06 -0.59 -12.21
CA PHE A 95 -17.61 -1.86 -12.63
C PHE A 95 -19.02 -2.03 -12.08
N GLU A 96 -19.82 -2.83 -12.76
CA GLU A 96 -21.08 -3.34 -12.27
C GLU A 96 -20.82 -4.73 -11.67
N MET A 97 -21.34 -4.97 -10.48
CA MET A 97 -21.29 -6.27 -9.82
C MET A 97 -22.71 -6.66 -9.44
N ASN A 98 -23.26 -7.70 -10.08
CA ASN A 98 -24.64 -8.15 -9.88
C ASN A 98 -25.68 -7.01 -10.03
N GLY A 99 -25.48 -6.09 -10.99
CA GLY A 99 -26.35 -4.94 -11.20
C GLY A 99 -26.02 -3.69 -10.36
N GLU A 100 -25.14 -3.80 -9.36
CA GLU A 100 -24.72 -2.66 -8.55
C GLU A 100 -23.44 -2.02 -9.08
N MET A 101 -23.45 -0.71 -9.29
CA MET A 101 -22.24 0.04 -9.62
C MET A 101 -21.29 0.09 -8.43
N ARG A 102 -20.02 -0.21 -8.68
CA ARG A 102 -18.92 -0.21 -7.73
C ARG A 102 -17.75 0.53 -8.32
N GLN A 103 -16.98 1.18 -7.45
CA GLN A 103 -15.76 1.89 -7.79
C GLN A 103 -14.60 1.29 -7.01
N VAL A 104 -13.50 1.00 -7.69
CA VAL A 104 -12.24 0.55 -7.08
C VAL A 104 -11.08 1.35 -7.65
N THR A 105 -10.14 1.72 -6.79
CA THR A 105 -8.94 2.45 -7.19
C THR A 105 -7.79 1.47 -7.47
N VAL A 106 -7.14 1.62 -8.63
CA VAL A 106 -6.08 0.72 -9.11
C VAL A 106 -4.84 1.54 -9.46
N VAL A 107 -3.68 1.14 -8.92
CA VAL A 107 -2.39 1.75 -9.27
C VAL A 107 -1.98 1.37 -10.69
N ASP A 108 -1.68 2.37 -11.53
CA ASP A 108 -1.16 2.15 -12.88
C ASP A 108 0.36 1.97 -12.82
N LYS A 109 0.82 0.72 -13.01
CA LYS A 109 2.26 0.38 -12.99
C LYS A 109 3.00 0.80 -14.27
N MET A 110 2.29 1.12 -15.35
CA MET A 110 2.87 1.51 -16.64
C MET A 110 2.84 3.02 -16.86
N ALA A 111 2.00 3.74 -16.12
CA ALA A 111 2.07 5.17 -16.07
C ALA A 111 3.44 5.58 -15.55
N ALA A 112 4.28 6.09 -16.45
CA ALA A 112 5.50 6.82 -16.14
C ALA A 112 5.14 8.17 -15.52
N VAL A 113 4.35 8.16 -14.44
CA VAL A 113 4.45 9.22 -13.44
C VAL A 113 5.80 8.96 -12.80
N GLU A 114 6.65 9.97 -12.73
CA GLU A 114 7.74 10.01 -11.75
C GLU A 114 7.11 10.04 -10.35
N ASN A 115 6.40 8.97 -9.98
CA ASN A 115 6.00 8.72 -8.62
C ASN A 115 7.30 8.37 -7.92
N VAL A 116 7.92 9.37 -7.32
CA VAL A 116 8.94 9.16 -6.31
C VAL A 116 8.23 8.45 -5.16
N SER A 117 8.10 7.13 -5.28
CA SER A 117 7.53 6.28 -4.25
C SER A 117 8.48 6.35 -3.06
N ARG A 118 8.05 7.06 -2.03
CA ARG A 118 8.83 7.27 -0.82
C ARG A 118 8.60 6.11 0.14
N PRO A 119 9.63 5.69 0.87
CA PRO A 119 9.43 4.76 1.98
C PRO A 119 8.43 5.37 2.97
N LYS A 120 7.51 4.57 3.50
CA LYS A 120 6.59 5.02 4.55
C LYS A 120 7.24 4.92 5.92
N ALA A 121 6.94 5.88 6.79
CA ALA A 121 7.35 5.84 8.19
C ALA A 121 6.62 4.70 8.91
N ASP A 122 7.36 3.90 9.68
CA ASP A 122 6.79 2.88 10.57
C ASP A 122 6.14 3.56 11.79
N PRO A 123 4.81 3.43 12.00
CA PRO A 123 4.14 4.01 13.17
C PRO A 123 4.68 3.51 14.52
N GLY A 124 5.33 2.35 14.56
CA GLY A 124 5.97 1.79 15.75
C GLY A 124 7.37 2.36 16.03
N ASP A 125 7.98 3.06 15.08
CA ASP A 125 9.32 3.62 15.20
C ASP A 125 9.28 5.14 15.35
N SER A 126 9.37 5.62 16.58
CA SER A 126 9.34 7.06 16.87
C SER A 126 10.51 7.85 16.28
N SER A 127 11.55 7.17 15.78
CA SER A 127 12.66 7.83 15.07
C SER A 127 12.27 8.23 13.65
N GLN A 128 11.17 7.71 13.11
CA GLN A 128 10.69 7.99 11.76
C GLN A 128 9.54 8.98 11.82
N VAL A 129 9.70 10.13 11.15
CA VAL A 129 8.65 11.14 11.05
C VAL A 129 7.96 10.98 9.70
N GLY A 130 6.69 10.58 9.72
CA GLY A 130 5.85 10.47 8.53
C GLY A 130 5.05 11.74 8.25
N ALA A 131 4.65 11.93 7.00
CA ALA A 131 3.69 12.96 6.61
C ALA A 131 2.30 12.63 7.20
N PRO A 132 1.62 13.58 7.87
CA PRO A 132 0.35 13.33 8.55
C PRO A 132 -0.81 13.09 7.58
N MET A 133 -0.73 13.67 6.39
CA MET A 133 -1.72 13.53 5.32
C MET A 133 -1.02 13.75 3.97
N SER A 134 -1.71 13.45 2.87
CA SER A 134 -1.21 13.75 1.53
C SER A 134 -1.26 15.26 1.25
N GLY A 135 -0.22 15.78 0.59
CA GLY A 135 -0.07 17.20 0.30
C GLY A 135 1.26 17.53 -0.37
N VAL A 136 1.57 18.82 -0.46
CA VAL A 136 2.83 19.33 -1.01
C VAL A 136 3.64 19.98 0.10
N LEU A 137 4.94 19.65 0.19
CA LEU A 137 5.84 20.27 1.15
C LEU A 137 6.12 21.71 0.71
N VAL A 138 5.67 22.70 1.48
CA VAL A 138 5.83 24.12 1.16
C VAL A 138 7.18 24.65 1.64
N GLU A 139 7.62 24.20 2.82
CA GLU A 139 8.81 24.73 3.48
C GLU A 139 9.48 23.63 4.31
N MET A 140 10.82 23.58 4.28
CA MET A 140 11.64 22.68 5.08
C MET A 140 12.48 23.49 6.06
N ARG A 141 12.17 23.39 7.37
CA ARG A 141 12.77 24.24 8.41
C ARG A 141 14.03 23.67 9.06
N VAL A 142 14.40 22.44 8.69
CA VAL A 142 15.57 21.74 9.23
C VAL A 142 16.42 21.18 8.11
N HIS A 143 17.70 20.97 8.40
CA HIS A 143 18.64 20.28 7.52
C HIS A 143 19.18 19.01 8.20
N GLU A 144 19.87 18.17 7.44
CA GLU A 144 20.55 17.02 8.03
C GLU A 144 21.58 17.48 9.07
N GLY A 145 21.60 16.83 10.23
CA GLY A 145 22.43 17.20 11.37
C GLY A 145 21.85 18.27 12.29
N SER A 146 20.69 18.88 11.98
CA SER A 146 20.04 19.85 12.89
C SER A 146 19.62 19.20 14.21
N ASP A 147 19.84 19.91 15.32
CA ASP A 147 19.33 19.53 16.64
C ASP A 147 17.89 20.06 16.81
N VAL A 148 16.98 19.18 17.20
CA VAL A 148 15.55 19.49 17.36
C VAL A 148 15.06 19.06 18.73
N LYS A 149 14.10 19.81 19.28
CA LYS A 149 13.39 19.45 20.51
C LYS A 149 12.01 18.90 20.17
N ARG A 150 11.44 18.14 21.11
CA ARG A 150 10.05 17.69 20.98
C ARG A 150 9.11 18.88 20.71
N GLY A 151 8.34 18.79 19.63
CA GLY A 151 7.41 19.82 19.20
C GLY A 151 7.99 20.87 18.26
N ASP A 152 9.30 20.86 18.01
CA ASP A 152 9.90 21.81 17.08
C ASP A 152 9.39 21.56 15.65
N PRO A 153 9.15 22.63 14.87
CA PRO A 153 8.64 22.51 13.51
C PRO A 153 9.75 22.00 12.58
N LEU A 154 9.48 20.87 11.93
CA LEU A 154 10.38 20.26 10.96
C LEU A 154 10.09 20.78 9.56
N ALA A 155 8.84 20.65 9.11
CA ALA A 155 8.39 21.02 7.77
C ALA A 155 6.99 21.65 7.79
N VAL A 156 6.61 22.33 6.72
CA VAL A 156 5.24 22.79 6.47
C VAL A 156 4.70 22.05 5.25
N LEU A 157 3.55 21.40 5.43
CA LEU A 157 2.81 20.71 4.39
C LEU A 157 1.57 21.54 4.02
N SER A 158 1.24 21.67 2.74
CA SER A 158 -0.02 22.22 2.28
C SER A 158 -0.89 21.14 1.65
N ALA A 159 -2.11 21.02 2.15
CA ALA A 159 -3.13 20.13 1.62
C ALA A 159 -4.45 20.90 1.52
N MET A 160 -5.11 20.87 0.36
CA MET A 160 -6.41 21.52 0.14
C MET A 160 -6.46 23.01 0.55
N LYS A 161 -5.38 23.77 0.28
CA LYS A 161 -5.20 25.19 0.68
C LYS A 161 -5.09 25.44 2.19
N MET A 162 -4.84 24.38 2.96
CA MET A 162 -4.59 24.46 4.40
C MET A 162 -3.16 24.02 4.68
N GLU A 163 -2.42 24.86 5.40
CA GLU A 163 -1.05 24.58 5.81
C GLU A 163 -1.03 23.90 7.17
N MET A 164 -0.20 22.87 7.31
CA MET A 164 -0.03 22.10 8.53
C MET A 164 1.46 21.92 8.82
N VAL A 165 1.83 22.09 10.08
CA VAL A 165 3.23 21.99 10.51
C VAL A 165 3.52 20.55 10.96
N ILE A 166 4.51 19.93 10.34
CA ILE A 166 5.06 18.63 10.77
C ILE A 166 6.04 18.91 11.90
N SER A 167 5.78 18.35 13.09
CA SER A 167 6.55 18.63 14.31
C SER A 167 7.36 17.42 14.77
N ALA A 168 8.46 17.66 15.48
CA ALA A 168 9.33 16.59 15.98
C ALA A 168 8.66 15.79 17.11
N PRO A 169 8.57 14.44 17.02
CA PRO A 169 7.95 13.61 18.06
C PRO A 169 8.77 13.56 19.35
N HIS A 170 10.09 13.74 19.27
CA HIS A 170 11.00 13.78 20.41
C HIS A 170 12.22 14.65 20.12
N SER A 171 12.99 14.98 21.16
CA SER A 171 14.26 15.67 21.02
C SER A 171 15.34 14.75 20.45
N GLY A 172 16.26 15.29 19.65
CA GLY A 172 17.30 14.51 19.00
C GLY A 172 17.97 15.27 17.86
N LYS A 173 18.71 14.54 17.02
CA LYS A 173 19.38 15.07 15.84
C LYS A 173 18.78 14.49 14.56
N VAL A 174 18.51 15.34 13.57
CA VAL A 174 18.02 14.91 12.25
C VAL A 174 19.12 14.11 11.56
N ALA A 175 18.89 12.83 11.30
CA ALA A 175 19.86 11.91 10.71
C ALA A 175 19.82 11.93 9.18
N SER A 176 18.61 12.03 8.60
CA SER A 176 18.44 12.06 7.15
C SER A 176 17.12 12.74 6.77
N LEU A 177 17.11 13.45 5.65
CA LEU A 177 15.93 14.04 5.02
C LEU A 177 15.59 13.26 3.74
N GLN A 178 14.35 12.80 3.62
CA GLN A 178 13.87 12.02 2.47
C GLN A 178 13.00 12.85 1.52
N VAL A 179 12.74 14.11 1.89
CA VAL A 179 11.86 15.03 1.16
C VAL A 179 12.51 16.40 1.04
N LYS A 180 12.11 17.16 0.04
CA LYS A 180 12.54 18.53 -0.22
C LYS A 180 11.33 19.44 -0.40
N GLU A 181 11.57 20.75 -0.33
CA GLU A 181 10.57 21.76 -0.65
C GLU A 181 10.05 21.58 -2.09
N GLY A 182 8.74 21.71 -2.26
CA GLY A 182 8.04 21.50 -3.53
C GLY A 182 7.63 20.05 -3.80
N ASP A 183 8.06 19.09 -2.98
CA ASP A 183 7.72 17.69 -3.18
C ASP A 183 6.26 17.38 -2.81
N SER A 184 5.58 16.63 -3.67
CA SER A 184 4.33 15.94 -3.32
C SER A 184 4.63 14.72 -2.45
N VAL A 185 3.90 14.59 -1.34
CA VAL A 185 4.01 13.46 -0.40
C VAL A 185 2.63 12.86 -0.14
N ASP A 186 2.59 11.54 0.02
CA ASP A 186 1.41 10.82 0.45
C ASP A 186 1.35 10.68 1.97
N GLY A 187 0.18 10.30 2.48
CA GLY A 187 0.00 9.99 3.89
C GLY A 187 0.96 8.88 4.35
N SER A 188 1.64 9.16 5.47
CA SER A 188 2.68 8.33 6.09
C SER A 188 4.01 8.24 5.33
N ASP A 189 4.22 9.01 4.26
CA ASP A 189 5.54 9.06 3.60
C ASP A 189 6.61 9.56 4.57
N LEU A 190 7.76 8.92 4.59
CA LEU A 190 8.87 9.27 5.47
C LEU A 190 9.41 10.64 5.08
N VAL A 191 9.31 11.59 6.00
CA VAL A 191 9.81 12.97 5.86
C VAL A 191 11.27 13.01 6.28
N CYS A 192 11.54 12.55 7.51
CA CYS A 192 12.88 12.54 8.07
C CYS A 192 13.05 11.45 9.13
N ARG A 193 14.30 11.15 9.46
CA ARG A 193 14.66 10.30 10.59
C ARG A 193 15.35 11.13 11.67
N ILE A 194 14.93 10.98 12.92
CA ILE A 194 15.52 11.64 14.09
C ILE A 194 16.19 10.60 14.96
N THR A 195 17.50 10.75 15.17
CA THR A 195 18.22 9.95 16.15
C THR A 195 17.97 10.53 17.53
N LYS A 196 17.47 9.71 18.46
CA LYS A 196 17.29 10.10 19.86
C LYS A 196 18.63 10.55 20.45
N ALA A 197 18.62 11.69 21.11
CA ALA A 197 19.73 12.11 21.97
C ALA A 197 19.74 11.30 23.27
#